data_AF-T1A3D8-F1
#
_entry.id   AF-T1A3D8-F1
#
_cell.length_a   1.000
_cell.length_b   1.000
_cell.length_c   1.000
_cell.angle_alpha   90.00
_cell.angle_beta   90.00
_cell.angle_gamma   90.00
#
_symmetry.space_group_name_H-M   'P 1'
#
loop_
_entity.id
_entity.type
_entity.pdbx_description
1 polymer ?
#
loop_
_entity_poly.entity_id
_entity_poly.type
_entity_poly.pdbx_seq_one_letter_code
_entity_poly.pdbx_strand_id
1 'polypeptide(L)'
;MAVTASSTARSGRPPRSDAQPDWERVTRLLQQSRALDEIEETRLLPSRQILYQFSARGHDLAQILLGVQLTDPHDGVSVYYRSRPLMLAVGVDLEDAAAAPLARRGGFSDGRDIGVVFNKPGRGAVTVLPACGGVGAQYTPAAGWAQAIGYHHGTLGQADYARSIAVVLGGDASVATAGFWSALTLATTLRLP
;
A
#
# COMPACT_ATOMS: atom_id res chain seq x y z
N MET A 1 -36.99 -14.01 22.71
CA MET A 1 -35.66 -14.64 22.69
C MET A 1 -34.63 -13.54 22.49
N ALA A 2 -33.96 -13.13 23.56
CA ALA A 2 -32.91 -12.12 23.48
C ALA A 2 -31.60 -12.82 23.08
N VAL A 3 -31.03 -12.43 21.94
CA VAL A 3 -29.70 -12.89 21.52
C VAL A 3 -28.69 -12.08 22.32
N THR A 4 -28.06 -12.72 23.31
CA THR A 4 -26.91 -12.19 24.02
C THR A 4 -25.74 -12.11 23.05
N ALA A 5 -25.35 -10.89 22.67
CA ALA A 5 -24.11 -10.64 21.96
C ALA A 5 -22.95 -10.99 22.91
N SER A 6 -22.31 -12.14 22.66
CA SER A 6 -21.06 -12.50 23.33
C SER A 6 -19.99 -11.50 22.91
N SER A 7 -19.67 -10.58 23.82
CA SER A 7 -18.49 -9.73 23.75
C SER A 7 -17.27 -10.62 23.94
N THR A 8 -16.73 -11.13 22.83
CA THR A 8 -15.37 -11.65 22.83
C THR A 8 -14.43 -10.48 23.01
N ALA A 9 -13.98 -10.28 24.25
CA ALA A 9 -12.90 -9.37 24.56
C ALA A 9 -11.73 -9.71 23.63
N ARG A 10 -11.38 -8.79 22.73
CA ARG A 10 -10.15 -8.86 21.94
C ARG A 10 -9.02 -9.07 22.92
N SER A 11 -8.35 -10.22 22.85
CA SER A 11 -7.07 -10.41 23.54
C SER A 11 -6.15 -9.29 23.05
N GLY A 12 -5.92 -8.30 23.93
CA GLY A 12 -5.09 -7.16 23.63
C GLY A 12 -3.71 -7.65 23.18
N ARG A 13 -3.34 -7.21 21.98
CA ARG A 13 -2.03 -7.43 21.36
C ARG A 13 -0.92 -7.10 22.36
N PRO A 14 0.08 -7.98 22.59
CA PRO A 14 1.31 -7.55 23.23
C PRO A 14 2.00 -6.51 22.32
N PRO A 15 2.49 -5.39 22.87
CA PRO A 15 3.14 -4.35 22.07
C PRO A 15 4.28 -4.97 21.26
N ARG A 16 4.38 -4.60 19.98
CA ARG A 16 5.62 -4.85 19.22
C ARG A 16 6.72 -4.10 19.96
N SER A 17 7.88 -4.74 20.15
CA SER A 17 9.03 -4.15 20.83
C SER A 17 9.24 -2.68 20.41
N ASP A 18 9.54 -1.81 21.36
CA ASP A 18 9.89 -0.38 21.19
C ASP A 18 11.19 -0.15 20.38
N ALA A 19 11.56 -1.10 19.52
CA ALA A 19 12.68 -0.98 18.62
C ALA A 19 12.40 0.18 17.66
N GLN A 20 13.24 1.20 17.73
CA GLN A 20 13.19 2.31 16.80
C GLN A 20 13.33 1.80 15.36
N PRO A 21 12.70 2.48 14.38
CA PRO A 21 12.95 2.18 12.98
C PRO A 21 14.45 2.30 12.66
N ASP A 22 14.90 1.51 11.68
CA ASP A 22 16.22 1.70 11.08
C ASP A 22 16.24 3.05 10.35
N TRP A 23 16.69 4.10 11.05
CA TRP A 23 16.71 5.47 10.54
C TRP A 23 17.66 5.66 9.36
N GLU A 24 18.69 4.84 9.22
CA GLU A 24 19.57 4.88 8.06
C GLU A 24 18.81 4.41 6.83
N ARG A 25 18.11 3.28 6.93
CA ARG A 25 17.24 2.78 5.86
C ARG A 25 16.12 3.77 5.53
N VAL A 26 15.44 4.32 6.54
CA VAL A 26 14.35 5.30 6.35
C VAL A 26 14.86 6.53 5.60
N THR A 27 15.99 7.10 6.03
CA THR A 27 16.61 8.25 5.38
C THR A 27 17.01 7.94 3.94
N ARG A 28 17.60 6.77 3.70
CA ARG A 28 17.99 6.34 2.35
C ARG A 28 16.79 6.24 1.40
N LEU A 29 15.70 5.60 1.84
CA LEU A 29 14.46 5.47 1.07
C LEU A 29 13.85 6.83 0.77
N LEU A 30 13.86 7.75 1.75
CA LEU A 30 13.38 9.11 1.56
C LEU A 30 14.19 9.84 0.49
N GLN A 31 15.52 9.81 0.59
CA GLN A 31 16.38 10.49 -0.38
C GLN A 31 16.24 9.88 -1.80
N GLN A 32 16.11 8.56 -1.90
CA GLN A 32 15.85 7.89 -3.17
C GLN A 32 14.52 8.32 -3.80
N SER A 33 13.43 8.33 -3.03
CA SER A 33 12.12 8.81 -3.47
C SER A 33 12.18 10.24 -4.01
N ARG A 34 12.87 11.13 -3.28
CA ARG A 34 13.03 12.55 -3.65
C ARG A 34 13.91 12.77 -4.86
N ALA A 35 15.00 12.01 -4.98
CA ALA A 35 15.87 12.08 -6.15
C ALA A 35 15.12 11.65 -7.42
N LEU A 36 14.26 10.63 -7.34
CA LEU A 36 13.42 10.23 -8.49
C LEU A 36 12.43 11.34 -8.86
N ASP A 37 11.74 11.93 -7.89
CA ASP A 37 10.86 13.09 -8.15
C ASP A 37 11.63 14.23 -8.83
N GLU A 38 12.82 14.56 -8.34
CA GLU A 38 13.65 15.63 -8.91
C GLU A 38 14.11 15.32 -10.34
N ILE A 39 14.53 14.09 -10.62
CA ILE A 39 14.93 13.66 -11.98
C ILE A 39 13.74 13.74 -12.94
N GLU A 40 12.57 13.29 -12.51
CA GLU A 40 11.34 13.37 -13.30
C GLU A 40 10.96 14.83 -13.59
N GLU A 41 10.93 15.68 -12.57
CA GLU A 41 10.51 17.09 -12.63
C GLU A 41 11.48 17.95 -13.45
N THR A 42 12.79 17.78 -13.25
CA THR A 42 13.81 18.71 -13.80
C THR A 42 14.40 18.25 -15.13
N ARG A 43 14.38 16.95 -15.42
CA ARG A 43 15.02 16.37 -16.61
C ARG A 43 14.02 15.66 -17.51
N LEU A 44 13.32 14.64 -17.02
CA LEU A 44 12.57 13.73 -17.90
C LEU A 44 11.30 14.38 -18.45
N LEU A 45 10.52 15.07 -17.60
CA LEU A 45 9.30 15.72 -18.04
C LEU A 45 9.58 16.90 -19.00
N PRO A 46 10.53 17.83 -18.72
CA PRO A 46 10.86 18.91 -19.66
C PRO A 46 11.39 18.42 -21.01
N SER A 47 12.12 17.31 -21.01
CA SER A 47 12.63 16.67 -22.24
C SER A 47 11.64 15.71 -22.90
N ARG A 48 10.40 15.61 -22.39
CA ARG A 48 9.32 14.75 -22.90
C ARG A 48 9.68 13.27 -22.98
N GLN A 49 10.58 12.81 -22.10
CA GLN A 49 10.94 11.40 -21.96
C GLN A 49 9.92 10.63 -21.11
N ILE A 50 9.10 11.35 -20.33
CA ILE A 50 7.93 10.83 -19.63
C ILE A 50 6.73 11.72 -19.95
N LEU A 51 5.53 11.15 -19.88
CA LEU A 51 4.28 11.87 -20.20
C LEU A 51 3.59 12.45 -18.96
N TYR A 52 3.77 11.80 -17.82
CA TYR A 52 3.15 12.18 -16.56
C TYR A 52 4.20 12.22 -15.45
N GLN A 53 4.02 13.15 -14.52
CA GLN A 53 4.83 13.25 -13.31
C GLN A 53 3.88 13.42 -12.12
N PHE A 54 4.05 12.57 -11.11
CA PHE A 54 3.26 12.60 -9.89
C PHE A 54 4.19 12.57 -8.69
N SER A 55 4.54 13.77 -8.23
CA SER A 55 5.46 13.94 -7.12
C SER A 55 4.95 13.23 -5.85
N ALA A 56 5.78 12.40 -5.23
CA ALA A 56 5.49 11.85 -3.91
C ALA A 56 5.94 12.78 -2.77
N ARG A 57 6.56 13.92 -3.13
CA ARG A 57 7.03 14.93 -2.18
C ARG A 57 5.95 15.28 -1.14
N GLY A 58 6.30 15.06 0.12
CA GLY A 58 5.46 15.34 1.29
C GLY A 58 4.87 14.08 1.92
N HIS A 59 4.87 12.95 1.19
CA HIS A 59 4.31 11.69 1.66
C HIS A 59 5.34 10.71 2.23
N ASP A 60 6.64 11.00 2.10
CA ASP A 60 7.71 10.02 2.25
C ASP A 60 7.78 9.42 3.65
N LEU A 61 7.97 10.23 4.69
CA LEU A 61 8.25 9.72 6.02
C LEU A 61 7.13 8.79 6.52
N ALA A 62 5.87 9.24 6.43
CA ALA A 62 4.73 8.47 6.91
C ALA A 62 4.55 7.16 6.13
N GLN A 63 4.66 7.22 4.79
CA GLN A 63 4.53 6.02 3.96
C GLN A 63 5.70 5.04 4.12
N ILE A 64 6.93 5.53 4.30
CA ILE A 64 8.10 4.69 4.54
C ILE A 64 7.96 3.99 5.89
N LEU A 65 7.63 4.73 6.95
CA LEU A 65 7.44 4.16 8.30
C LEU A 65 6.31 3.14 8.34
N LEU A 66 5.24 3.36 7.58
CA LEU A 66 4.18 2.35 7.39
C LEU A 66 4.73 1.12 6.65
N GLY A 67 5.37 1.32 5.50
CA GLY A 67 5.87 0.24 4.65
C GLY A 67 6.87 -0.68 5.36
N VAL A 68 7.78 -0.14 6.17
CA VAL A 68 8.74 -0.96 6.94
C VAL A 68 8.10 -1.78 8.07
N GLN A 69 6.85 -1.48 8.45
CA GLN A 69 6.10 -2.22 9.46
C GLN A 69 5.18 -3.30 8.88
N LEU A 70 4.86 -3.21 7.58
CA LEU A 70 4.12 -4.23 6.81
C LEU A 70 5.05 -5.41 6.54
N THR A 71 4.95 -6.41 7.40
CA THR A 71 5.95 -7.49 7.53
C THR A 71 5.31 -8.86 7.55
N ASP A 72 3.98 -8.94 7.64
CA ASP A 72 3.28 -10.20 7.59
C ASP A 72 3.16 -10.68 6.12
N PRO A 73 3.39 -11.98 5.82
CA PRO A 73 3.32 -12.49 4.45
C PRO A 73 1.97 -12.27 3.77
N HIS A 74 0.88 -12.16 4.54
CA HIS A 74 -0.46 -11.95 4.00
C HIS A 74 -0.98 -10.52 4.18
N ASP A 75 -0.11 -9.59 4.62
CA ASP A 75 -0.44 -8.17 4.58
C ASP A 75 -0.78 -7.77 3.14
N GLY A 76 -1.89 -7.05 2.98
CA GLY A 76 -2.31 -6.49 1.71
C GLY A 76 -2.27 -4.97 1.76
N VAL A 77 -1.79 -4.33 0.69
CA VAL A 77 -1.84 -2.88 0.59
C VAL A 77 -2.40 -2.45 -0.77
N SER A 78 -3.41 -1.59 -0.71
CA SER A 78 -3.87 -0.80 -1.84
C SER A 78 -3.21 0.56 -1.81
N VAL A 79 -2.66 0.97 -2.94
CA VAL A 79 -1.88 2.21 -3.08
C VAL A 79 -2.50 3.16 -4.09
N TYR A 80 -1.95 4.37 -4.19
CA TYR A 80 -2.36 5.35 -5.19
C TYR A 80 -1.13 6.04 -5.82
N TYR A 81 -1.34 6.92 -6.78
CA TYR A 81 -0.29 7.50 -7.63
C TYR A 81 0.82 8.26 -6.88
N ARG A 82 0.66 8.63 -5.59
CA ARG A 82 1.73 9.21 -4.75
C ARG A 82 2.34 8.21 -3.75
N SER A 83 2.27 6.91 -4.03
CA SER A 83 2.72 5.86 -3.12
C SER A 83 4.14 5.35 -3.35
N ARG A 84 4.95 5.99 -4.21
CA ARG A 84 6.35 5.60 -4.46
C ARG A 84 7.16 5.34 -3.17
N PRO A 85 7.09 6.18 -2.11
CA PRO A 85 7.84 5.94 -0.89
C PRO A 85 7.44 4.63 -0.19
N LEU A 86 6.14 4.31 -0.14
CA LEU A 86 5.69 3.01 0.37
C LEU A 86 6.21 1.87 -0.50
N MET A 87 6.16 2.01 -1.83
CA MET A 87 6.62 0.98 -2.77
C MET A 87 8.10 0.64 -2.59
N LEU A 88 8.95 1.66 -2.45
CA LEU A 88 10.38 1.47 -2.15
C LEU A 88 10.56 0.79 -0.78
N ALA A 89 9.78 1.20 0.24
CA ALA A 89 9.86 0.61 1.57
C ALA A 89 9.48 -0.88 1.61
N VAL A 90 8.47 -1.28 0.83
CA VAL A 90 8.02 -2.69 0.71
C VAL A 90 8.83 -3.51 -0.30
N GLY A 91 9.91 -2.94 -0.84
CA GLY A 91 10.93 -3.67 -1.61
C GLY A 91 10.70 -3.72 -3.12
N VAL A 92 10.02 -2.74 -3.71
CA VAL A 92 10.17 -2.49 -5.16
C VAL A 92 11.59 -2.00 -5.41
N ASP A 93 12.24 -2.56 -6.42
CA ASP A 93 13.60 -2.19 -6.78
C ASP A 93 13.67 -0.72 -7.23
N LEU A 94 14.76 -0.04 -6.89
CA LEU A 94 14.94 1.37 -7.25
C LEU A 94 15.00 1.57 -8.76
N GLU A 95 15.63 0.64 -9.49
CA GLU A 95 15.71 0.66 -10.94
C GLU A 95 14.32 0.49 -11.56
N ASP A 96 13.53 -0.47 -11.06
CA ASP A 96 12.14 -0.66 -11.51
C ASP A 96 11.30 0.59 -11.23
N ALA A 97 11.45 1.20 -10.06
CA ALA A 97 10.77 2.45 -9.70
C ALA A 97 11.18 3.62 -10.59
N ALA A 98 12.46 3.71 -10.98
CA ALA A 98 12.98 4.74 -11.88
C ALA A 98 12.56 4.51 -13.34
N ALA A 99 12.46 3.25 -13.77
CA ALA A 99 12.12 2.86 -15.13
C ALA A 99 10.61 2.95 -15.41
N ALA A 100 9.76 2.76 -14.40
CA ALA A 100 8.31 2.68 -14.57
C ALA A 100 7.68 3.88 -15.32
N PRO A 101 8.03 5.16 -15.03
CA PRO A 101 7.51 6.33 -15.76
C PRO A 101 7.89 6.37 -17.25
N LEU A 102 8.93 5.64 -17.67
CA LEU A 102 9.39 5.61 -19.06
C LEU A 102 8.47 4.78 -19.97
N ALA A 103 7.51 4.03 -19.40
CA ALA A 103 6.57 3.17 -20.13
C ALA A 103 7.28 2.19 -21.10
N ARG A 104 8.41 1.64 -20.67
CA ARG A 104 9.18 0.62 -21.42
C ARG A 104 8.90 -0.77 -20.88
N ARG A 105 9.32 -1.79 -21.64
CA ARG A 105 9.29 -3.20 -21.22
C ARG A 105 10.02 -3.38 -19.89
N GLY A 106 9.49 -4.26 -19.02
CA GLY A 106 10.03 -4.52 -17.69
C GLY A 106 9.30 -3.75 -16.57
N GLY A 107 9.88 -3.77 -15.36
CA GLY A 107 9.24 -3.23 -14.16
C GLY A 107 7.93 -3.96 -13.80
N PHE A 108 7.16 -3.34 -12.91
CA PHE A 108 5.94 -3.95 -12.38
C PHE A 108 4.73 -3.89 -13.33
N SER A 109 4.77 -3.10 -14.41
CA SER A 109 3.65 -2.97 -15.36
C SER A 109 3.97 -3.42 -16.80
N ASP A 110 5.22 -3.80 -17.09
CA ASP A 110 5.69 -4.11 -18.45
C ASP A 110 5.36 -2.99 -19.48
N GLY A 111 5.42 -1.73 -19.02
CA GLY A 111 5.14 -0.55 -19.83
C GLY A 111 3.65 -0.31 -20.14
N ARG A 112 2.72 -1.07 -19.55
CA ARG A 112 1.28 -0.98 -19.84
C ARG A 112 0.58 0.19 -19.16
N ASP A 113 1.24 0.84 -18.21
CA ASP A 113 0.66 1.87 -17.37
C ASP A 113 1.59 3.09 -17.24
N ILE A 114 1.08 4.18 -16.67
CA ILE A 114 1.70 5.51 -16.60
C ILE A 114 2.83 5.64 -15.56
N GLY A 115 3.38 4.52 -15.10
CA GLY A 115 4.56 4.46 -14.22
C GLY A 115 4.33 4.68 -12.73
N VAL A 116 3.16 5.18 -12.33
CA VAL A 116 2.76 5.32 -10.91
C VAL A 116 1.53 4.47 -10.54
N VAL A 117 1.18 3.54 -11.43
CA VAL A 117 0.18 2.52 -11.16
C VAL A 117 0.90 1.26 -10.74
N PHE A 118 1.05 1.16 -9.43
CA PHE A 118 1.89 0.18 -8.77
C PHE A 118 1.19 -1.16 -8.59
N ASN A 119 1.99 -2.23 -8.56
CA ASN A 119 1.60 -3.54 -8.05
C ASN A 119 2.86 -4.31 -7.63
N LYS A 120 2.71 -5.29 -6.75
CA LYS A 120 3.82 -6.14 -6.31
C LYS A 120 3.26 -7.47 -5.79
N PRO A 121 3.63 -8.61 -6.40
CA PRO A 121 3.28 -9.92 -5.86
C PRO A 121 3.88 -10.13 -4.46
N GLY A 122 3.09 -10.65 -3.53
CA GLY A 122 3.50 -10.86 -2.14
C GLY A 122 4.29 -12.15 -1.88
N ARG A 123 5.30 -12.48 -2.70
CA ARG A 123 6.10 -13.71 -2.62
C ARG A 123 6.77 -13.94 -1.24
N GLY A 124 6.01 -14.37 -0.23
CA GLY A 124 6.42 -14.45 1.18
C GLY A 124 6.52 -13.10 1.91
N ALA A 125 5.92 -12.04 1.36
CA ALA A 125 5.99 -10.68 1.90
C ALA A 125 4.69 -9.92 1.55
N VAL A 126 4.53 -8.69 2.04
CA VAL A 126 3.36 -7.85 1.73
C VAL A 126 3.03 -7.82 0.23
N THR A 127 1.74 -8.02 -0.07
CA THR A 127 1.16 -7.93 -1.40
C THR A 127 0.70 -6.49 -1.65
N VAL A 128 1.19 -5.87 -2.74
CA VAL A 128 0.61 -4.61 -3.22
C VAL A 128 -0.40 -4.94 -4.31
N LEU A 129 -1.67 -4.70 -4.01
CA LEU A 129 -2.78 -4.95 -4.93
C LEU A 129 -2.62 -4.06 -6.17
N PRO A 130 -3.00 -4.54 -7.36
CA PRO A 130 -2.94 -3.73 -8.57
C PRO A 130 -3.72 -2.42 -8.41
N ALA A 131 -3.00 -1.32 -8.43
CA ALA A 131 -3.59 0.01 -8.44
C ALA A 131 -4.24 0.30 -9.80
N CYS A 132 -5.04 1.37 -9.87
CA CYS A 132 -5.50 1.93 -11.13
C CYS A 132 -5.60 3.46 -11.00
N GLY A 133 -5.73 4.16 -12.13
CA GLY A 133 -5.88 5.62 -12.15
C GLY A 133 -7.20 6.16 -11.58
N GLY A 134 -8.16 5.29 -11.25
CA GLY A 134 -9.47 5.68 -10.72
C GLY A 134 -9.40 6.09 -9.26
N VAL A 135 -9.56 7.39 -8.97
CA VAL A 135 -9.64 7.90 -7.59
C VAL A 135 -10.81 7.23 -6.87
N GLY A 136 -10.53 6.60 -5.74
CA GLY A 136 -11.51 5.89 -4.92
C GLY A 136 -11.61 4.39 -5.20
N ALA A 137 -11.10 3.92 -6.34
CA ALA A 137 -11.17 2.51 -6.71
C ALA A 137 -10.24 1.63 -5.84
N GLN A 138 -9.26 2.22 -5.14
CA GLN A 138 -8.31 1.48 -4.32
C GLN A 138 -8.89 0.98 -2.99
N TYR A 139 -10.02 1.54 -2.54
CA TYR A 139 -10.60 1.27 -1.22
C TYR A 139 -11.30 -0.08 -1.11
N THR A 140 -12.18 -0.42 -2.06
CA THR A 140 -12.94 -1.66 -1.99
C THR A 140 -12.10 -2.92 -2.22
N PRO A 141 -11.03 -2.93 -3.04
CA PRO A 141 -10.10 -4.05 -3.10
C PRO A 141 -9.41 -4.32 -1.76
N ALA A 142 -9.02 -3.28 -1.01
CA ALA A 142 -8.42 -3.47 0.31
C ALA A 142 -9.41 -4.09 1.30
N ALA A 143 -10.67 -3.64 1.30
CA ALA A 143 -11.71 -4.27 2.12
C ALA A 143 -11.94 -5.74 1.73
N GLY A 144 -11.94 -6.06 0.43
CA GLY A 144 -12.03 -7.44 -0.06
C GLY A 144 -10.85 -8.30 0.39
N TRP A 145 -9.62 -7.77 0.39
CA TRP A 145 -8.44 -8.46 0.91
C TRP A 145 -8.56 -8.71 2.41
N ALA A 146 -9.03 -7.73 3.18
CA ALA A 146 -9.27 -7.89 4.62
C ALA A 146 -10.32 -8.96 4.93
N GLN A 147 -11.38 -9.04 4.13
CA GLN A 147 -12.35 -10.14 4.21
C GLN A 147 -11.70 -11.49 3.93
N ALA A 148 -10.83 -11.58 2.92
CA ALA A 148 -10.09 -12.80 2.62
C ALA A 148 -9.20 -13.22 3.80
N ILE A 149 -8.46 -12.29 4.42
CA ILE A 149 -7.69 -12.57 5.64
C ILE A 149 -8.59 -13.19 6.72
N GLY A 150 -9.74 -12.58 7.00
CA GLY A 150 -10.71 -13.09 7.97
C GLY A 150 -11.26 -14.46 7.61
N TYR A 151 -11.51 -14.73 6.33
CA TYR A 151 -11.96 -16.03 5.84
C TYR A 151 -10.88 -17.11 6.01
N HIS A 152 -9.65 -16.84 5.59
CA HIS A 152 -8.53 -17.77 5.72
C HIS A 152 -8.26 -18.12 7.20
N HIS A 153 -8.23 -17.13 8.08
CA HIS A 153 -8.05 -17.36 9.51
C HIS A 153 -9.26 -18.05 10.16
N GLY A 154 -10.45 -17.45 10.04
CA GLY A 154 -11.63 -17.85 10.81
C GLY A 154 -12.43 -19.02 10.23
N THR A 155 -12.38 -19.22 8.91
CA THR A 155 -13.13 -20.30 8.23
C THR A 155 -12.23 -21.45 7.81
N LEU A 156 -11.05 -21.17 7.25
CA LEU A 156 -10.11 -22.21 6.82
C LEU A 156 -9.13 -22.66 7.92
N GLY A 157 -9.12 -21.97 9.08
CA GLY A 157 -8.27 -22.34 10.22
C GLY A 157 -6.78 -22.11 9.99
N GLN A 158 -6.41 -21.21 9.06
CA GLN A 158 -5.03 -20.92 8.71
C GLN A 158 -4.44 -19.88 9.68
N ALA A 159 -3.73 -20.38 10.70
CA ALA A 159 -3.23 -19.57 11.82
C ALA A 159 -2.19 -18.51 11.40
N ASP A 160 -1.54 -18.69 10.26
CA ASP A 160 -0.57 -17.74 9.70
C ASP A 160 -1.21 -16.43 9.23
N TYR A 161 -2.53 -16.39 9.02
CA TYR A 161 -3.28 -15.15 8.72
C TYR A 161 -3.68 -14.33 9.97
N ALA A 162 -3.45 -14.86 11.17
CA ALA A 162 -4.00 -14.28 12.41
C ALA A 162 -3.54 -12.83 12.69
N ARG A 163 -2.41 -12.42 12.11
CA ARG A 163 -1.78 -11.11 12.33
C ARG A 163 -1.81 -10.18 11.12
N SER A 164 -2.23 -10.70 9.98
CA SER A 164 -2.21 -9.99 8.71
C SER A 164 -3.29 -8.92 8.67
N ILE A 165 -3.02 -7.82 7.97
CA ILE A 165 -3.94 -6.69 7.84
C ILE A 165 -4.07 -6.25 6.39
N ALA A 166 -5.16 -5.54 6.07
CA ALA A 166 -5.23 -4.77 4.85
C ALA A 166 -5.05 -3.27 5.13
N VAL A 167 -4.22 -2.61 4.33
CA VAL A 167 -4.00 -1.16 4.40
C VAL A 167 -4.39 -0.52 3.07
N VAL A 168 -4.98 0.67 3.13
CA VAL A 168 -5.27 1.47 1.94
C VAL A 168 -4.75 2.88 2.10
N LEU A 169 -4.03 3.36 1.08
CA LEU A 169 -3.61 4.74 0.97
C LEU A 169 -4.51 5.54 0.02
N GLY A 170 -4.74 6.80 0.34
CA GLY A 170 -5.46 7.73 -0.52
C GLY A 170 -5.20 9.17 -0.13
N GLY A 171 -5.43 10.08 -1.07
CA GLY A 171 -5.45 11.52 -0.80
C GLY A 171 -6.73 11.94 -0.08
N ASP A 172 -6.71 13.12 0.52
CA ASP A 172 -7.87 13.71 1.20
C ASP A 172 -9.10 13.78 0.29
N ALA A 173 -8.95 14.28 -0.94
CA ALA A 173 -10.07 14.39 -1.88
C ALA A 173 -10.69 13.03 -2.25
N SER A 174 -9.94 11.93 -2.11
CA SER A 174 -10.45 10.60 -2.44
C SER A 174 -11.48 10.07 -1.44
N VAL A 175 -11.62 10.69 -0.26
CA VAL A 175 -12.69 10.37 0.71
C VAL A 175 -14.08 10.80 0.24
N ALA A 176 -14.17 11.67 -0.78
CA ALA A 176 -15.44 12.05 -1.40
C ALA A 176 -15.99 10.97 -2.35
N THR A 177 -15.24 9.89 -2.59
CA THR A 177 -15.63 8.85 -3.55
C THR A 177 -16.51 7.79 -2.91
N ALA A 178 -17.39 7.17 -3.71
CA ALA A 178 -18.24 6.07 -3.26
C ALA A 178 -17.42 4.85 -2.76
N GLY A 179 -16.23 4.63 -3.34
CA GLY A 179 -15.32 3.56 -2.93
C GLY A 179 -14.84 3.70 -1.49
N PHE A 180 -14.50 4.92 -1.06
CA PHE A 180 -14.11 5.19 0.33
C PHE A 180 -15.24 4.83 1.29
N TRP A 181 -16.45 5.37 1.05
CA TRP A 181 -17.59 5.14 1.93
C TRP A 181 -18.02 3.68 1.98
N SER A 182 -18.00 3.00 0.83
CA SER A 182 -18.29 1.56 0.75
C SER A 182 -17.30 0.72 1.55
N ALA A 183 -16.00 0.98 1.40
CA ALA A 183 -14.97 0.26 2.15
C ALA A 183 -15.06 0.55 3.67
N LEU A 184 -15.32 1.80 4.07
CA LEU A 184 -15.49 2.17 5.46
C LEU A 184 -16.69 1.46 6.10
N THR A 185 -17.83 1.40 5.39
CA THR A 185 -19.01 0.65 5.85
C THR A 185 -18.70 -0.84 5.99
N LEU A 186 -18.04 -1.45 5.02
CA LEU A 186 -17.65 -2.87 5.08
C LEU A 186 -16.70 -3.14 6.25
N ALA A 187 -15.62 -2.36 6.35
CA ALA A 187 -14.59 -2.51 7.38
C ALA A 187 -15.16 -2.40 8.79
N THR A 188 -16.04 -1.42 9.02
CA THR A 188 -16.66 -1.22 10.35
C THR A 188 -17.74 -2.25 10.67
N THR A 189 -18.60 -2.59 9.71
CA THR A 189 -19.72 -3.54 9.92
C THR A 189 -19.20 -4.94 10.15
N LEU A 190 -18.22 -5.38 9.36
CA LEU A 190 -17.65 -6.72 9.43
C LEU A 190 -16.45 -6.82 10.39
N ARG A 191 -16.00 -5.68 10.94
CA ARG A 191 -14.82 -5.57 11.82
C ARG A 191 -13.57 -6.15 11.18
N LEU A 192 -13.31 -5.73 9.94
CA LEU A 192 -12.22 -6.25 9.11
C LEU A 192 -10.84 -5.84 9.63
N PRO A 193 -9.81 -6.70 9.47
CA PRO A 193 -8.43 -6.42 9.88
C PRO A 193 -7.67 -5.51 8.91
#